data_AF-A0A0Q4KEM3-F1
#
_entry.id   AF-A0A0Q4KEM3-F1
#
_cell.length_a   1.000
_cell.length_b   1.000
_cell.length_c   1.000
_cell.angle_alpha   90.00
_cell.angle_beta   90.00
_cell.angle_gamma   90.00
#
_symmetry.space_group_name_H-M   'P 1'
#
loop_
_entity.id
_entity.type
_entity.pdbx_description
1 polymer ?
#
loop_
_entity_poly.entity_id
_entity_poly.type
_entity_poly.pdbx_seq_one_letter_code
_entity_poly.pdbx_strand_id
1 'polypeptide(L)'
;MAEAARRSGELGIRTLDLQADISELATRVTAQASTIDDLGAQTNILVVDANNVSGVAQESLNATTGANSLLANSQLQIDTAMGDVLDLIGQVSLIHESLGAFTAALEDVGKVSATIDDIAGQTNLLALNATIEAARAGDAGRGFAVVASEVKKLARETATATSRISASIDALTSQAAAMLARVDLGVAKARSTHDGTQDVKARVAEIRLLMDGLQHNSVTVSDKVASMASAVDEARIGLNRLAETSTDNATGLQRLSQRVTSVSDDTNDLLQMLADSGADMPDRPYIDFAVEAAARMSQGLGQVVLSGALSEAVLLSDTYSPVEGSDPPLFTHPAMALITTLARPHQEAARKFRGFFGMSFTDRRCFGAVAMPERSLPQRPGQRAWNEEHSRAGLFFHFLDTAQQVKITKPFCLKAYRRPLADGGVVLLKQVIASINVNGAHWGVLQLAYEDQG
;
A
#
# COMPACT_ATOMS: atom_id res chain seq x y z
N MET A 1 -29.44 -24.00 53.39
CA MET A 1 -30.03 -22.74 52.88
C MET A 1 -28.98 -21.64 52.79
N ALA A 2 -28.22 -21.32 53.86
CA ALA A 2 -27.08 -20.41 53.81
C ALA A 2 -26.08 -20.70 52.65
N GLU A 3 -25.65 -21.96 52.52
CA GLU A 3 -24.73 -22.38 51.43
C GLU A 3 -25.35 -22.23 50.03
N ALA A 4 -26.68 -22.35 49.90
CA ALA A 4 -27.36 -22.19 48.62
C ALA A 4 -27.42 -20.71 48.21
N ALA A 5 -27.70 -19.80 49.16
CA ALA A 5 -27.70 -18.36 48.92
C ALA A 5 -26.31 -17.85 48.54
N ARG A 6 -25.29 -18.36 49.24
CA ARG A 6 -23.88 -18.13 48.95
C ARG A 6 -23.51 -18.51 47.53
N ARG A 7 -23.81 -19.76 47.13
CA ARG A 7 -23.55 -20.25 45.77
C ARG A 7 -24.34 -19.50 44.70
N SER A 8 -25.57 -19.07 45.00
CA SER A 8 -26.37 -18.23 44.09
C SER A 8 -25.69 -16.87 43.89
N GLY A 9 -25.24 -16.21 44.96
CA GLY A 9 -24.47 -14.96 44.87
C GLY A 9 -23.21 -15.11 44.02
N GLU A 10 -22.38 -16.12 44.32
CA GLU A 10 -21.15 -16.42 43.57
C GLU A 10 -21.44 -16.72 42.08
N LEU A 11 -22.52 -17.44 41.78
CA LEU A 11 -22.89 -17.77 40.40
C LEU A 11 -23.34 -16.52 39.62
N GLY A 12 -24.13 -15.65 40.25
CA GLY A 12 -24.60 -14.40 39.63
C GLY A 12 -23.43 -13.48 39.29
N ILE A 13 -22.43 -13.46 40.16
CA ILE A 13 -21.16 -12.78 39.94
C ILE A 13 -20.42 -13.35 38.72
N ARG A 14 -20.21 -14.67 38.66
CA ARG A 14 -19.49 -15.32 37.55
C ARG A 14 -20.20 -15.14 36.20
N THR A 15 -21.53 -15.09 36.20
CA THR A 15 -22.29 -14.82 34.98
C THR A 15 -22.08 -13.40 34.45
N LEU A 16 -21.91 -12.42 35.34
CA LEU A 16 -21.65 -11.03 34.94
C LEU A 16 -20.25 -10.86 34.33
N ASP A 17 -19.24 -11.57 34.85
CA ASP A 17 -17.90 -11.59 34.25
C ASP A 17 -17.95 -12.23 32.86
N LEU A 18 -18.65 -13.36 32.74
CA LEU A 18 -18.81 -14.04 31.45
C LEU A 18 -19.52 -13.16 30.41
N GLN A 19 -20.50 -12.32 30.80
CA GLN A 19 -21.12 -11.35 29.89
C GLN A 19 -20.11 -10.32 29.36
N ALA A 20 -19.18 -9.86 30.19
CA ALA A 20 -18.16 -8.90 29.78
C ALA A 20 -17.19 -9.54 28.77
N ASP A 21 -16.72 -10.76 29.06
CA ASP A 21 -15.83 -11.52 28.17
C ASP A 21 -16.50 -11.78 26.80
N ILE A 22 -17.79 -12.13 26.81
CA ILE A 22 -18.57 -12.33 25.57
C ILE A 22 -18.68 -11.03 24.77
N SER A 23 -18.91 -9.90 25.44
CA SER A 23 -19.01 -8.60 24.77
C SER A 23 -17.67 -8.20 24.14
N GLU A 24 -16.56 -8.38 24.85
CA GLU A 24 -15.22 -8.12 24.31
C GLU A 24 -14.93 -9.02 23.11
N LEU A 25 -15.24 -10.31 23.22
CA LEU A 25 -15.04 -11.27 22.14
C LEU A 25 -15.92 -10.92 20.92
N ALA A 26 -17.15 -10.44 21.13
CA ALA A 26 -18.03 -9.98 20.05
C ALA A 26 -17.41 -8.79 19.31
N THR A 27 -16.86 -7.79 20.03
CA THR A 27 -16.15 -6.67 19.42
C THR A 27 -14.96 -7.15 18.57
N ARG A 28 -14.19 -8.12 19.08
CA ARG A 28 -13.06 -8.71 18.35
C ARG A 28 -13.51 -9.44 17.07
N VAL A 29 -14.62 -10.18 17.12
CA VAL A 29 -15.19 -10.84 15.94
C VAL A 29 -15.67 -9.83 14.90
N THR A 30 -16.28 -8.72 15.32
CA THR A 30 -16.67 -7.64 14.39
C THR A 30 -15.44 -6.99 13.73
N ALA A 31 -14.38 -6.73 14.49
CA ALA A 31 -13.12 -6.21 13.94
C ALA A 31 -12.46 -7.21 12.96
N GLN A 32 -12.53 -8.50 13.27
CA GLN A 32 -12.06 -9.56 12.39
C GLN A 32 -12.84 -9.58 11.06
N ALA A 33 -14.17 -9.42 11.09
CA ALA A 33 -14.99 -9.33 9.89
C ALA A 33 -14.56 -8.17 8.97
N SER A 34 -14.33 -6.99 9.53
CA SER A 34 -13.81 -5.85 8.77
C SER A 34 -12.44 -6.14 8.14
N THR A 35 -11.56 -6.82 8.87
CA THR A 35 -10.23 -7.19 8.35
C THR A 35 -10.32 -8.17 7.18
N ILE A 36 -11.30 -9.09 7.22
CA ILE A 36 -11.55 -10.04 6.13
C ILE A 36 -12.04 -9.32 4.87
N ASP A 37 -12.93 -8.34 5.01
CA ASP A 37 -13.41 -7.53 3.88
C ASP A 37 -12.28 -6.73 3.23
N ASP A 38 -11.41 -6.10 4.04
CA ASP A 38 -10.24 -5.36 3.56
C ASP A 38 -9.27 -6.27 2.80
N LEU A 39 -8.99 -7.47 3.33
CA LEU A 39 -8.17 -8.47 2.65
C LEU A 39 -8.83 -8.97 1.35
N GLY A 40 -10.15 -9.09 1.32
CA GLY A 40 -10.92 -9.42 0.12
C GLY A 40 -10.74 -8.37 -0.98
N ALA A 41 -10.82 -7.08 -0.61
CA ALA A 41 -10.58 -5.98 -1.53
C ALA A 41 -9.13 -5.98 -2.08
N GLN A 42 -8.13 -6.21 -1.23
CA GLN A 42 -6.72 -6.33 -1.65
C GLN A 42 -6.50 -7.51 -2.60
N THR A 43 -7.16 -8.65 -2.33
CA THR A 43 -7.08 -9.84 -3.18
C THR A 43 -7.62 -9.56 -4.58
N ASN A 44 -8.70 -8.78 -4.71
CA ASN A 44 -9.23 -8.35 -6.02
C ASN A 44 -8.27 -7.43 -6.78
N ILE A 45 -7.57 -6.52 -6.08
CA ILE A 45 -6.55 -5.67 -6.70
C ILE A 45 -5.41 -6.53 -7.24
N LEU A 46 -4.96 -7.54 -6.48
CA LEU A 46 -3.91 -8.46 -6.94
C LEU A 46 -4.29 -9.22 -8.21
N VAL A 47 -5.56 -9.58 -8.40
CA VAL A 47 -6.04 -10.18 -9.66
C VAL A 47 -5.86 -9.23 -10.84
N VAL A 48 -6.20 -7.95 -10.66
CA VAL A 48 -6.06 -6.94 -11.71
C VAL A 48 -4.58 -6.71 -12.05
N ASP A 49 -3.74 -6.60 -11.02
CA ASP A 49 -2.29 -6.44 -11.20
C ASP A 49 -1.66 -7.65 -11.90
N ALA A 50 -2.08 -8.88 -11.55
CA ALA A 50 -1.65 -10.10 -12.23
C ALA A 50 -1.95 -10.04 -13.74
N ASN A 51 -3.18 -9.65 -14.10
CA ASN A 51 -3.59 -9.54 -15.50
C ASN A 51 -2.81 -8.45 -16.25
N ASN A 52 -2.56 -7.30 -15.61
CA ASN A 52 -1.77 -6.22 -16.19
C ASN A 52 -0.33 -6.68 -16.47
N VAL A 53 0.33 -7.34 -15.50
CA VAL A 53 1.68 -7.87 -15.68
C VAL A 53 1.71 -8.94 -16.78
N SER A 54 0.69 -9.81 -16.87
CA SER A 54 0.57 -10.77 -17.97
C SER A 54 0.48 -10.09 -19.33
N GLY A 55 -0.28 -8.99 -19.43
CA GLY A 55 -0.39 -8.21 -20.66
C GLY A 55 0.95 -7.62 -21.09
N VAL A 56 1.68 -6.99 -20.17
CA VAL A 56 3.01 -6.42 -20.44
C VAL A 56 4.02 -7.50 -20.84
N ALA A 57 4.00 -8.67 -20.18
CA ALA A 57 4.86 -9.79 -20.55
C ALA A 57 4.58 -10.27 -21.99
N GLN A 58 3.31 -10.35 -22.38
CA GLN A 58 2.91 -10.74 -23.73
C GLN A 58 3.31 -9.70 -24.79
N GLU A 59 3.14 -8.41 -24.50
CA GLU A 59 3.62 -7.33 -25.36
C GLU A 59 5.13 -7.39 -25.56
N SER A 60 5.88 -7.67 -24.49
CA SER A 60 7.33 -7.85 -24.55
C SER A 60 7.72 -9.04 -25.43
N LEU A 61 7.02 -10.17 -25.35
CA LEU A 61 7.24 -11.32 -26.24
C LEU A 61 7.02 -10.96 -27.72
N ASN A 62 5.93 -10.25 -28.01
CA ASN A 62 5.61 -9.82 -29.37
C ASN A 62 6.67 -8.85 -29.91
N ALA A 63 7.07 -7.86 -29.10
CA ALA A 63 8.11 -6.91 -29.45
C ALA A 63 9.46 -7.59 -29.71
N THR A 64 9.82 -8.57 -28.88
CA THR A 64 11.07 -9.33 -29.01
C THR A 64 11.07 -10.22 -30.26
N THR A 65 9.92 -10.82 -30.59
CA THR A 65 9.75 -11.58 -31.84
C THR A 65 9.91 -10.69 -33.08
N GLY A 66 9.34 -9.48 -33.04
CA GLY A 66 9.53 -8.47 -34.09
C GLY A 66 10.98 -8.02 -34.21
N ALA A 67 11.64 -7.75 -33.09
CA ALA A 67 13.05 -7.37 -33.04
C ALA A 67 13.96 -8.48 -33.59
N ASN A 68 13.74 -9.74 -33.22
CA ASN A 68 14.50 -10.87 -33.75
C ASN A 68 14.34 -11.04 -35.27
N SER A 69 13.14 -10.76 -35.81
CA SER A 69 12.91 -10.75 -37.26
C SER A 69 13.67 -9.62 -37.96
N LEU A 70 13.70 -8.42 -37.37
CA LEU A 70 14.48 -7.29 -37.87
C LEU A 70 15.98 -7.59 -37.84
N LEU A 71 16.49 -8.15 -36.73
CA LEU A 71 17.89 -8.53 -36.59
C LEU A 71 18.31 -9.58 -37.61
N ALA A 72 17.45 -10.57 -37.90
CA ALA A 72 17.71 -11.56 -38.94
C ALA A 72 17.84 -10.91 -40.33
N ASN A 73 16.97 -9.95 -40.66
CA ASN A 73 17.07 -9.18 -41.89
C ASN A 73 18.33 -8.30 -41.94
N SER A 74 18.68 -7.64 -40.83
CA SER A 74 19.91 -6.84 -40.72
C SER A 74 21.15 -7.71 -40.90
N GLN A 75 21.18 -8.92 -40.34
CA GLN A 75 22.28 -9.88 -40.52
C GLN A 75 22.49 -10.18 -42.00
N LEU A 76 21.40 -10.46 -42.74
CA LEU A 76 21.45 -10.74 -44.17
C LEU A 76 21.95 -9.54 -44.98
N GLN A 77 21.49 -8.33 -44.66
CA GLN A 77 21.96 -7.10 -45.31
C GLN A 77 23.44 -6.84 -45.06
N ILE A 78 23.92 -7.09 -43.84
CA ILE A 78 25.33 -6.96 -43.46
C ILE A 78 26.19 -7.97 -44.22
N ASP A 79 25.74 -9.23 -44.31
CA ASP A 79 26.46 -10.28 -45.04
C ASP A 79 26.56 -9.92 -46.54
N THR A 80 25.48 -9.41 -47.15
CA THR A 80 25.51 -8.90 -48.53
C THR A 80 26.48 -7.73 -48.67
N ALA A 81 26.43 -6.73 -47.78
CA ALA A 81 27.33 -5.58 -47.83
C ALA A 81 28.81 -5.97 -47.65
N MET A 82 29.10 -6.98 -46.82
CA MET A 82 30.46 -7.53 -46.72
C MET A 82 30.91 -8.17 -48.03
N GLY A 83 30.02 -8.91 -48.70
CA GLY A 83 30.26 -9.48 -50.04
C GLY A 83 30.57 -8.40 -51.07
N ASP A 84 29.72 -7.38 -51.17
CA ASP A 84 29.88 -6.25 -52.11
C ASP A 84 31.22 -5.51 -51.91
N VAL A 85 31.65 -5.34 -50.65
CA VAL A 85 32.94 -4.70 -50.32
C VAL A 85 34.12 -5.58 -50.74
N LEU A 86 34.04 -6.91 -50.55
CA LEU A 86 35.09 -7.83 -51.01
C LEU A 86 35.19 -7.85 -52.53
N ASP A 87 34.04 -7.85 -53.23
CA ASP A 87 33.99 -7.76 -54.68
C ASP A 87 34.60 -6.44 -55.18
N LEU A 88 34.31 -5.32 -54.51
CA LEU A 88 34.92 -4.02 -54.80
C LEU A 88 36.44 -4.05 -54.63
N ILE A 89 36.96 -4.64 -53.55
CA ILE A 89 38.41 -4.80 -53.33
C ILE A 89 39.03 -5.62 -54.47
N GLY A 90 38.36 -6.68 -54.92
CA GLY A 90 38.78 -7.49 -56.06
C GLY A 90 38.84 -6.67 -57.36
N GLN A 91 37.79 -5.93 -57.68
CA GLN A 91 37.72 -5.08 -58.88
C GLN A 91 38.81 -3.99 -58.87
N VAL A 92 39.03 -3.33 -57.73
CA VAL A 92 40.06 -2.29 -57.58
C VAL A 92 41.46 -2.88 -57.74
N SER A 93 41.69 -4.11 -57.28
CA SER A 93 42.96 -4.82 -57.46
C SER A 93 43.25 -5.12 -58.94
N LEU A 94 42.22 -5.51 -59.72
CA LEU A 94 42.36 -5.72 -61.17
C LEU A 94 42.67 -4.42 -61.92
N ILE A 95 42.07 -3.30 -61.50
CA ILE A 95 42.38 -1.97 -62.06
C ILE A 95 43.84 -1.62 -61.75
N HIS A 96 44.31 -1.85 -60.53
CA HIS A 96 45.70 -1.61 -60.14
C HIS A 96 46.68 -2.38 -61.03
N GLU A 97 46.44 -3.68 -61.26
CA GLU A 97 47.28 -4.52 -62.12
C GLU A 97 47.27 -4.04 -63.59
N SER A 98 46.09 -3.73 -64.13
CA SER A 98 45.93 -3.24 -65.50
C SER A 98 46.66 -1.91 -65.71
N LEU A 99 46.63 -1.02 -64.71
CA LEU A 99 47.28 0.28 -64.76
C LEU A 99 48.80 0.15 -64.66
N GLY A 100 49.29 -0.80 -63.85
CA GLY A 100 50.72 -1.14 -63.82
C GLY A 100 51.23 -1.67 -65.16
N ALA A 101 50.48 -2.56 -65.82
CA ALA A 101 50.80 -3.03 -67.17
C ALA A 101 50.76 -1.89 -68.21
N PHE A 102 49.81 -0.96 -68.08
CA PHE A 102 49.71 0.22 -68.95
C PHE A 102 50.93 1.15 -68.80
N THR A 103 51.39 1.40 -67.57
CA THR A 103 52.61 2.19 -67.33
C THR A 103 53.84 1.53 -67.94
N ALA A 104 53.99 0.21 -67.79
CA ALA A 104 55.10 -0.53 -68.41
C ALA A 104 55.07 -0.44 -69.95
N ALA A 105 53.88 -0.50 -70.57
CA ALA A 105 53.74 -0.32 -72.01
C ALA A 105 54.12 1.10 -72.47
N LEU A 106 53.76 2.13 -71.70
CA LEU A 106 54.16 3.52 -71.99
C LEU A 106 55.68 3.71 -71.91
N GLU A 107 56.35 3.08 -70.94
CA GLU A 107 57.81 3.12 -70.83
C GLU A 107 58.49 2.51 -72.06
N ASP A 108 57.98 1.38 -72.56
CA ASP A 108 58.52 0.74 -73.77
C ASP A 108 58.29 1.59 -75.02
N VAL A 109 57.11 2.20 -75.18
CA VAL A 109 56.86 3.18 -76.27
C VAL A 109 57.82 4.38 -76.14
N GLY A 110 58.10 4.82 -74.91
CA GLY A 110 59.07 5.89 -74.62
C GLY A 110 60.48 5.55 -75.11
N LYS A 111 60.96 4.34 -74.83
CA LYS A 111 62.27 3.84 -75.31
C LYS A 111 62.34 3.81 -76.83
N VAL A 112 61.27 3.36 -77.49
CA VAL A 112 61.20 3.35 -78.96
C VAL A 112 61.21 4.77 -79.53
N SER A 113 60.42 5.69 -78.94
CA SER A 113 60.39 7.11 -79.35
C SER A 113 61.77 7.77 -79.23
N ALA A 114 62.48 7.53 -78.12
CA ALA A 114 63.85 8.03 -77.92
C ALA A 114 64.82 7.48 -78.97
N THR A 115 64.71 6.19 -79.30
CA THR A 115 65.54 5.57 -80.35
C THR A 115 65.28 6.20 -81.73
N ILE A 116 64.02 6.52 -82.05
CA ILE A 116 63.67 7.20 -83.30
C ILE A 116 64.22 8.64 -83.30
N ASP A 117 64.19 9.33 -82.17
CA ASP A 117 64.77 10.67 -82.03
C ASP A 117 66.28 10.66 -82.29
N ASP A 118 66.99 9.67 -81.73
CA ASP A 118 68.42 9.46 -81.98
C ASP A 118 68.71 9.19 -83.46
N ILE A 119 67.91 8.33 -84.12
CA ILE A 119 68.02 8.04 -85.56
C ILE A 119 67.76 9.30 -86.38
N ALA A 120 66.76 10.10 -86.04
CA ALA A 120 66.44 11.35 -86.71
C ALA A 120 67.59 12.36 -86.55
N GLY A 121 68.18 12.46 -85.36
CA GLY A 121 69.37 13.28 -85.08
C GLY A 121 70.58 12.87 -85.93
N GLN A 122 70.88 11.56 -85.98
CA GLN A 122 71.94 11.01 -86.82
C GLN A 122 71.67 11.25 -88.32
N THR A 123 70.43 11.06 -88.77
CA THR A 123 70.02 11.27 -90.16
C THR A 123 70.14 12.74 -90.55
N ASN A 124 69.78 13.66 -89.66
CA ASN A 124 69.94 15.10 -89.88
C ASN A 124 71.44 15.49 -89.99
N LEU A 125 72.32 14.87 -89.21
CA LEU A 125 73.78 15.06 -89.31
C LEU A 125 74.35 14.48 -90.61
N LEU A 126 73.93 13.28 -91.00
CA LEU A 126 74.30 12.65 -92.27
C LEU A 126 73.87 13.51 -93.47
N ALA A 127 72.62 13.99 -93.46
CA ALA A 127 72.07 14.86 -94.50
C ALA A 127 72.76 16.23 -94.54
N LEU A 128 73.16 16.77 -93.39
CA LEU A 128 73.98 17.98 -93.30
C LEU A 128 75.35 17.77 -93.96
N ASN A 129 76.04 16.68 -93.62
CA ASN A 129 77.33 16.33 -94.23
C ASN A 129 77.20 16.14 -95.74
N ALA A 130 76.13 15.46 -96.20
CA ALA A 130 75.86 15.28 -97.62
C ALA A 130 75.56 16.61 -98.34
N THR A 131 74.86 17.54 -97.69
CA THR A 131 74.61 18.89 -98.24
C THR A 131 75.91 19.68 -98.39
N ILE A 132 76.83 19.58 -97.41
CA ILE A 132 78.16 20.21 -97.45
C ILE A 132 78.98 19.64 -98.62
N GLU A 133 79.04 18.31 -98.76
CA GLU A 133 79.82 17.66 -99.82
C GLU A 133 79.21 17.89 -101.22
N ALA A 134 77.87 17.93 -101.33
CA ALA A 134 77.18 18.29 -102.56
C ALA A 134 77.46 19.74 -102.98
N ALA A 135 77.56 20.67 -102.03
CA ALA A 135 77.98 22.04 -102.31
C ALA A 135 79.46 22.11 -102.75
N ARG A 136 80.31 21.23 -102.20
CA ARG A 136 81.73 21.12 -102.53
C ARG A 136 81.99 20.58 -103.95
N ALA A 137 81.10 19.72 -104.45
CA ALA A 137 81.15 19.16 -105.80
C ALA A 137 80.67 20.14 -106.91
N GLY A 138 80.21 21.35 -106.56
CA GLY A 138 79.80 22.38 -107.52
C GLY A 138 78.58 21.96 -108.37
N ASP A 139 78.61 22.21 -109.68
CA ASP A 139 77.48 21.93 -110.58
C ASP A 139 77.11 20.44 -110.67
N ALA A 140 78.09 19.54 -110.52
CA ALA A 140 77.86 18.09 -110.51
C ALA A 140 77.08 17.61 -109.27
N GLY A 141 77.07 18.39 -108.18
CA GLY A 141 76.42 18.05 -106.92
C GLY A 141 74.99 18.57 -106.74
N ARG A 142 74.45 19.38 -107.67
CA ARG A 142 73.13 20.05 -107.50
C ARG A 142 71.97 19.08 -107.22
N GLY A 143 71.92 17.94 -107.91
CA GLY A 143 70.88 16.92 -107.67
C GLY A 143 70.97 16.31 -106.27
N PHE A 144 72.18 16.03 -105.80
CA PHE A 144 72.44 15.52 -104.45
C PHE A 144 72.13 16.56 -103.36
N ALA A 145 72.39 17.84 -103.60
CA ALA A 145 72.08 18.91 -102.65
C ALA A 145 70.57 19.03 -102.38
N VAL A 146 69.73 18.86 -103.42
CA VAL A 146 68.26 18.88 -103.27
C VAL A 146 67.78 17.69 -102.42
N VAL A 147 68.26 16.48 -102.73
CA VAL A 147 67.91 15.27 -101.95
C VAL A 147 68.39 15.39 -100.51
N ALA A 148 69.61 15.86 -100.27
CA ALA A 148 70.16 16.03 -98.92
C ALA A 148 69.38 17.08 -98.11
N SER A 149 68.94 18.18 -98.73
CA SER A 149 68.06 19.17 -98.09
C SER A 149 66.70 18.58 -97.70
N GLU A 150 66.11 17.75 -98.56
CA GLU A 150 64.81 17.11 -98.27
C GLU A 150 64.95 16.07 -97.14
N VAL A 151 65.99 15.23 -97.16
CA VAL A 151 66.29 14.28 -96.07
C VAL A 151 66.51 15.02 -94.74
N LYS A 152 67.23 16.15 -94.76
CA LYS A 152 67.44 16.99 -93.57
C LYS A 152 66.12 17.55 -93.02
N LYS A 153 65.21 17.97 -93.89
CA LYS A 153 63.88 18.45 -93.51
C LYS A 153 63.05 17.32 -92.88
N LEU A 154 62.97 16.15 -93.53
CA LEU A 154 62.27 14.98 -92.99
C LEU A 154 62.82 14.56 -91.62
N ALA A 155 64.15 14.60 -91.45
CA ALA A 155 64.79 14.28 -90.17
C ALA A 155 64.39 15.27 -89.05
N ARG A 156 64.30 16.57 -89.35
CA ARG A 156 63.80 17.58 -88.38
C ARG A 156 62.31 17.42 -88.07
N GLU A 157 61.50 17.12 -89.08
CA GLU A 157 60.06 16.84 -88.87
C GLU A 157 59.89 15.58 -88.01
N THR A 158 60.71 14.56 -88.23
CA THR A 158 60.74 13.34 -87.41
C THR A 158 61.11 13.65 -85.96
N ALA A 159 62.19 14.41 -85.71
CA ALA A 159 62.59 14.84 -84.37
C ALA A 159 61.52 15.68 -83.66
N THR A 160 60.79 16.52 -84.40
CA THR A 160 59.67 17.30 -83.85
C THR A 160 58.50 16.39 -83.48
N ALA A 161 58.22 15.37 -84.30
CA ALA A 161 57.17 14.39 -84.02
C ALA A 161 57.50 13.51 -82.81
N THR A 162 58.73 12.99 -82.70
CA THR A 162 59.20 12.23 -81.53
C THR A 162 59.17 13.05 -80.25
N SER A 163 59.57 14.32 -80.30
CA SER A 163 59.46 15.23 -79.14
C SER A 163 58.00 15.38 -78.66
N ARG A 164 57.05 15.53 -79.58
CA ARG A 164 55.62 15.58 -79.23
C ARG A 164 55.10 14.26 -78.67
N ILE A 165 55.58 13.13 -79.17
CA ILE A 165 55.26 11.79 -78.65
C ILE A 165 55.79 11.67 -77.22
N SER A 166 57.05 12.02 -76.96
CA SER A 166 57.63 11.98 -75.61
C SER A 166 56.85 12.83 -74.62
N ALA A 167 56.49 14.08 -74.97
CA ALA A 167 55.65 14.92 -74.12
C ALA A 167 54.27 14.30 -73.83
N SER A 168 53.70 13.56 -74.79
CA SER A 168 52.42 12.87 -74.61
C SER A 168 52.57 11.65 -73.70
N ILE A 169 53.68 10.92 -73.80
CA ILE A 169 54.01 9.79 -72.91
C ILE A 169 54.21 10.28 -71.48
N ASP A 170 54.93 11.38 -71.27
CA ASP A 170 55.12 11.97 -69.94
C ASP A 170 53.79 12.36 -69.30
N ALA A 171 52.89 12.98 -70.07
CA ALA A 171 51.56 13.34 -69.60
C ALA A 171 50.71 12.11 -69.23
N LEU A 172 50.73 11.06 -70.06
CA LEU A 172 50.01 9.81 -69.80
C LEU A 172 50.58 9.06 -68.59
N THR A 173 51.90 9.03 -68.43
CA THR A 173 52.58 8.42 -67.28
C THR A 173 52.22 9.14 -65.98
N SER A 174 52.23 10.48 -65.99
CA SER A 174 51.79 11.29 -64.84
C SER A 174 50.32 11.02 -64.48
N GLN A 175 49.45 10.91 -65.50
CA GLN A 175 48.03 10.61 -65.29
C GLN A 175 47.82 9.18 -64.73
N ALA A 176 48.58 8.20 -65.22
CA ALA A 176 48.56 6.84 -64.69
C ALA A 176 49.03 6.79 -63.23
N ALA A 177 50.10 7.49 -62.87
CA ALA A 177 50.57 7.60 -61.48
C ALA A 177 49.52 8.23 -60.55
N ALA A 178 48.85 9.30 -61.01
CA ALA A 178 47.75 9.91 -60.26
C ALA A 178 46.55 8.96 -60.09
N MET A 179 46.24 8.14 -61.09
CA MET A 179 45.21 7.10 -60.98
C MET A 179 45.60 6.00 -59.99
N LEU A 180 46.85 5.53 -60.00
CA LEU A 180 47.35 4.54 -59.02
C LEU A 180 47.19 5.04 -57.58
N ALA A 181 47.58 6.28 -57.31
CA ALA A 181 47.42 6.87 -55.97
C ALA A 181 45.94 6.94 -55.52
N ARG A 182 45.00 7.18 -56.45
CA ARG A 182 43.56 7.16 -56.16
C ARG A 182 43.04 5.74 -55.91
N VAL A 183 43.56 4.76 -56.64
CA VAL A 183 43.25 3.34 -56.47
C VAL A 183 43.69 2.87 -55.09
N ASP A 184 44.91 3.20 -54.65
CA ASP A 184 45.40 2.86 -53.31
C ASP A 184 44.52 3.44 -52.19
N LEU A 185 44.11 4.70 -52.35
CA LEU A 185 43.19 5.34 -51.41
C LEU A 185 41.81 4.66 -51.41
N GLY A 186 41.34 4.22 -52.58
CA GLY A 186 40.13 3.41 -52.74
C GLY A 186 40.22 2.07 -52.00
N VAL A 187 41.33 1.35 -52.13
CA VAL A 187 41.58 0.08 -51.41
C VAL A 187 41.59 0.31 -49.91
N ALA A 188 42.33 1.33 -49.43
CA ALA A 188 42.38 1.65 -48.00
C ALA A 188 40.99 1.97 -47.44
N LYS A 189 40.18 2.73 -48.20
CA LYS A 189 38.81 3.04 -47.80
C LYS A 189 37.92 1.80 -47.80
N ALA A 190 38.01 0.94 -48.80
CA ALA A 190 37.23 -0.30 -48.88
C ALA A 190 37.56 -1.25 -47.72
N ARG A 191 38.85 -1.40 -47.36
CA ARG A 191 39.26 -2.18 -46.17
C ARG A 191 38.69 -1.62 -44.88
N SER A 192 38.79 -0.30 -44.66
CA SER A 192 38.20 0.33 -43.48
C SER A 192 36.67 0.14 -43.41
N THR A 193 35.98 0.18 -44.56
CA THR A 193 34.54 -0.14 -44.62
C THR A 193 34.29 -1.61 -44.28
N HIS A 194 35.12 -2.54 -44.75
CA HIS A 194 35.01 -3.96 -44.43
C HIS A 194 35.11 -4.21 -42.92
N ASP A 195 36.13 -3.64 -42.27
CA ASP A 195 36.34 -3.75 -40.83
C ASP A 195 35.16 -3.15 -40.05
N GLY A 196 34.69 -1.96 -40.47
CA GLY A 196 33.51 -1.32 -39.86
C GLY A 196 32.24 -2.17 -39.98
N THR A 197 32.02 -2.84 -41.11
CA THR A 197 30.88 -3.74 -41.30
C THR A 197 31.00 -5.02 -40.45
N GLN A 198 32.21 -5.54 -40.23
CA GLN A 198 32.44 -6.65 -39.29
C GLN A 198 32.09 -6.27 -37.85
N ASP A 199 32.44 -5.06 -37.41
CA ASP A 199 32.07 -4.56 -36.09
C ASP A 199 30.55 -4.45 -35.93
N VAL A 200 29.85 -3.96 -36.96
CA VAL A 200 28.38 -3.90 -36.96
C VAL A 200 27.79 -5.31 -36.87
N LYS A 201 28.34 -6.29 -37.59
CA LYS A 201 27.93 -7.70 -37.51
C LYS A 201 28.03 -8.24 -36.08
N ALA A 202 29.14 -7.99 -35.39
CA ALA A 202 29.35 -8.42 -34.02
C ALA A 202 28.31 -7.80 -33.06
N ARG A 203 28.01 -6.51 -33.22
CA ARG A 203 26.99 -5.81 -32.40
C ARG A 203 25.58 -6.34 -32.65
N VAL A 204 25.22 -6.65 -33.90
CA VAL A 204 23.92 -7.25 -34.22
C VAL A 204 23.78 -8.62 -33.56
N ALA A 205 24.84 -9.43 -33.55
CA ALA A 205 24.85 -10.71 -32.85
C ALA A 205 24.70 -10.56 -31.32
N GLU A 206 25.32 -9.55 -30.72
CA GLU A 206 25.15 -9.23 -29.29
C GLU A 206 23.72 -8.81 -28.96
N ILE A 207 23.11 -7.93 -29.78
CA ILE A 207 21.72 -7.51 -29.59
C ILE A 207 20.77 -8.72 -29.70
N ARG A 208 21.05 -9.68 -30.59
CA ARG A 208 20.27 -10.91 -30.70
C ARG A 208 20.29 -11.74 -29.41
N LEU A 209 21.46 -11.90 -28.78
CA LEU A 209 21.56 -12.60 -27.49
C LEU A 209 20.75 -11.90 -26.40
N LEU A 210 20.75 -10.56 -26.38
CA LEU A 210 19.94 -9.77 -25.45
C LEU A 210 18.43 -9.97 -25.70
N MET A 211 18.01 -10.04 -26.97
CA MET A 211 16.62 -10.33 -27.33
C MET A 211 16.21 -11.74 -26.90
N ASP A 212 17.04 -12.75 -27.13
CA ASP A 212 16.75 -14.12 -26.68
C ASP A 212 16.62 -14.20 -25.15
N GLY A 213 17.48 -13.47 -24.42
CA GLY A 213 17.37 -13.33 -22.97
C GLY A 213 16.09 -12.62 -22.52
N LEU A 214 15.67 -11.57 -23.23
CA LEU A 214 14.42 -10.86 -22.95
C LEU A 214 13.21 -11.76 -23.18
N GLN A 215 13.21 -12.55 -24.26
CA GLN A 215 12.15 -13.52 -24.53
C GLN A 215 12.03 -14.56 -23.40
N HIS A 216 13.16 -15.10 -22.93
CA HIS A 216 13.18 -16.05 -21.81
C HIS A 216 12.65 -15.43 -20.50
N ASN A 217 13.04 -14.19 -20.21
CA ASN A 217 12.55 -13.46 -19.05
C ASN A 217 11.05 -13.25 -19.11
N SER A 218 10.50 -12.88 -20.28
CA SER A 218 9.07 -12.66 -20.44
C SER A 218 8.26 -13.95 -20.24
N VAL A 219 8.74 -15.10 -20.73
CA VAL A 219 8.12 -16.41 -20.42
C VAL A 219 8.15 -16.69 -18.91
N THR A 220 9.30 -16.48 -18.26
CA THR A 220 9.44 -16.69 -16.82
C THR A 220 8.48 -15.80 -16.02
N VAL A 221 8.30 -14.54 -16.44
CA VAL A 221 7.32 -13.63 -15.82
C VAL A 221 5.90 -14.17 -15.98
N SER A 222 5.51 -14.64 -17.17
CA SER A 222 4.20 -15.26 -17.39
C SER A 222 3.93 -16.45 -16.48
N ASP A 223 4.92 -17.33 -16.29
CA ASP A 223 4.79 -18.49 -15.37
C ASP A 223 4.62 -18.05 -13.91
N LYS A 224 5.32 -17.00 -13.48
CA LYS A 224 5.18 -16.43 -12.14
C LYS A 224 3.82 -15.76 -11.95
N VAL A 225 3.30 -15.09 -12.96
CA VAL A 225 1.94 -14.53 -12.93
C VAL A 225 0.89 -15.63 -12.82
N ALA A 226 1.04 -16.75 -13.54
CA ALA A 226 0.13 -17.89 -13.42
C ALA A 226 0.14 -18.49 -12.00
N SER A 227 1.34 -18.63 -11.41
CA SER A 227 1.49 -19.09 -10.02
C SER A 227 0.84 -18.12 -9.02
N MET A 228 1.00 -16.81 -9.25
CA MET A 228 0.38 -15.76 -8.44
C MET A 228 -1.15 -15.81 -8.52
N ALA A 229 -1.71 -15.99 -9.72
CA ALA A 229 -3.15 -16.13 -9.90
C ALA A 229 -3.72 -17.32 -9.12
N SER A 230 -3.01 -18.46 -9.11
CA SER A 230 -3.40 -19.63 -8.29
C SER A 230 -3.36 -19.31 -6.79
N ALA A 231 -2.31 -18.67 -6.29
CA ALA A 231 -2.19 -18.30 -4.88
C ALA A 231 -3.27 -17.29 -4.45
N VAL A 232 -3.65 -16.37 -5.34
CA VAL A 232 -4.72 -15.40 -5.12
C VAL A 232 -6.08 -16.08 -5.05
N ASP A 233 -6.37 -17.09 -5.89
CA ASP A 233 -7.61 -17.85 -5.78
C ASP A 233 -7.67 -18.67 -4.49
N GLU A 234 -6.56 -19.30 -4.08
CA GLU A 234 -6.46 -19.99 -2.78
C GLU A 234 -6.72 -19.02 -1.60
N ALA A 235 -6.12 -17.82 -1.64
CA ALA A 235 -6.36 -16.78 -0.64
C ALA A 235 -7.84 -16.37 -0.60
N ARG A 236 -8.48 -16.22 -1.76
CA ARG A 236 -9.91 -15.89 -1.87
C ARG A 236 -10.80 -16.98 -1.26
N ILE A 237 -10.50 -18.25 -1.53
CA ILE A 237 -11.19 -19.39 -0.91
C ILE A 237 -11.01 -19.37 0.61
N GLY A 238 -9.78 -19.12 1.09
CA GLY A 238 -9.47 -19.00 2.51
C GLY A 238 -10.23 -17.87 3.21
N LEU A 239 -10.31 -16.69 2.57
CA LEU A 239 -11.04 -15.54 3.08
C LEU A 239 -12.54 -15.80 3.17
N ASN A 240 -13.14 -16.45 2.16
CA ASN A 240 -14.55 -16.84 2.22
C ASN A 240 -14.84 -17.77 3.40
N ARG A 241 -13.99 -18.78 3.63
CA ARG A 241 -14.12 -19.67 4.79
C ARG A 241 -13.96 -18.92 6.13
N LEU A 242 -13.07 -17.93 6.16
CA LEU A 242 -12.87 -17.11 7.36
C LEU A 242 -14.07 -16.19 7.62
N ALA A 243 -14.68 -15.64 6.57
CA ALA A 243 -15.91 -14.83 6.64
C ALA A 243 -17.10 -15.66 7.18
N GLU A 244 -17.28 -16.88 6.67
CA GLU A 244 -18.28 -17.84 7.15
C GLU A 244 -18.06 -18.12 8.65
N THR A 245 -16.83 -18.49 9.03
CA THR A 245 -16.48 -18.77 10.44
C THR A 245 -16.69 -17.56 11.35
N SER A 246 -16.38 -16.35 10.87
CA SER A 246 -16.60 -15.10 11.61
C SER A 246 -18.09 -14.83 11.84
N THR A 247 -18.92 -15.11 10.84
CA THR A 247 -20.39 -14.98 10.93
C THR A 247 -20.98 -15.99 11.90
N ASP A 248 -20.50 -17.24 11.86
CA ASP A 248 -20.89 -18.29 12.80
C ASP A 248 -20.51 -17.93 14.24
N ASN A 249 -19.30 -17.40 14.45
CA ASN A 249 -18.85 -16.93 15.75
C ASN A 249 -19.71 -15.78 16.27
N ALA A 250 -20.02 -14.78 15.44
CA ALA A 250 -20.88 -13.67 15.82
C ALA A 250 -22.27 -14.16 16.28
N THR A 251 -22.87 -15.07 15.51
CA THR A 251 -24.15 -15.71 15.84
C THR A 251 -24.05 -16.55 17.12
N GLY A 252 -22.95 -17.28 17.29
CA GLY A 252 -22.64 -18.05 18.49
C GLY A 252 -22.55 -17.19 19.75
N LEU A 253 -21.86 -16.06 19.67
CA LEU A 253 -21.70 -15.11 20.77
C LEU A 253 -23.00 -14.41 21.14
N GLN A 254 -23.84 -14.08 20.16
CA GLN A 254 -25.18 -13.55 20.44
C GLN A 254 -26.03 -14.56 21.23
N ARG A 255 -26.05 -15.83 20.80
CA ARG A 255 -26.75 -16.90 21.54
C ARG A 255 -26.16 -17.12 22.92
N LEU A 256 -24.84 -17.08 23.06
CA LEU A 256 -24.17 -17.26 24.35
C LEU A 256 -24.51 -16.10 25.29
N SER A 257 -24.47 -14.85 24.81
CA SER A 257 -24.87 -13.66 25.56
C SER A 257 -26.29 -13.79 26.10
N GLN A 258 -27.26 -14.15 25.24
CA GLN A 258 -28.65 -14.37 25.66
C GLN A 258 -28.78 -15.43 26.76
N ARG A 259 -28.07 -16.56 26.63
CA ARG A 259 -28.09 -17.63 27.63
C ARG A 259 -27.49 -17.17 28.95
N VAL A 260 -26.38 -16.45 28.93
CA VAL A 260 -25.74 -15.98 30.17
C VAL A 260 -26.60 -14.93 30.87
N THR A 261 -27.27 -14.05 30.12
CA THR A 261 -28.27 -13.13 30.69
C THR A 261 -29.42 -13.90 31.36
N SER A 262 -29.96 -14.92 30.71
CA SER A 262 -30.99 -15.77 31.32
C SER A 262 -30.51 -16.43 32.61
N VAL A 263 -29.29 -16.96 32.65
CA VAL A 263 -28.74 -17.58 33.87
C VAL A 263 -28.51 -16.53 34.96
N SER A 264 -28.06 -15.33 34.62
CA SER A 264 -27.93 -14.21 35.56
C SER A 264 -29.29 -13.83 36.17
N ASP A 265 -30.34 -13.80 35.36
CA ASP A 265 -31.70 -13.51 35.82
C ASP A 265 -32.22 -14.63 36.73
N ASP A 266 -32.10 -15.90 36.31
CA ASP A 266 -32.49 -17.07 37.10
C ASP A 266 -31.75 -17.10 38.46
N THR A 267 -30.48 -16.70 38.48
CA THR A 267 -29.65 -16.69 39.68
C THR A 267 -30.05 -15.57 40.65
N ASN A 268 -30.44 -14.40 40.13
CA ASN A 268 -31.01 -13.33 40.94
C ASN A 268 -32.39 -13.72 41.48
N ASP A 269 -33.22 -14.40 40.69
CA ASP A 269 -34.53 -14.90 41.13
C ASP A 269 -34.38 -15.95 42.24
N LEU A 270 -33.44 -16.88 42.12
CA LEU A 270 -33.12 -17.85 43.18
C LEU A 270 -32.63 -17.15 44.45
N LEU A 271 -31.77 -16.14 44.32
CA LEU A 271 -31.29 -15.34 45.45
C LEU A 271 -32.45 -14.63 46.15
N GLN A 272 -33.38 -14.06 45.38
CA GLN A 272 -34.60 -13.43 45.89
C GLN A 272 -35.50 -14.45 46.61
N MET A 273 -35.76 -15.63 46.02
CA MET A 273 -36.58 -16.67 46.65
C MET A 273 -35.98 -17.17 47.96
N LEU A 274 -34.65 -17.30 48.03
CA LEU A 274 -33.95 -17.69 49.25
C LEU A 274 -34.08 -16.60 50.33
N ALA A 275 -33.96 -15.34 49.95
CA ALA A 275 -34.17 -14.21 50.86
C ALA A 275 -35.62 -14.16 51.39
N ASP A 276 -36.62 -14.37 50.52
CA ASP A 276 -38.04 -14.37 50.90
C ASP A 276 -38.42 -15.56 51.81
N SER A 277 -37.69 -16.68 51.73
CA SER A 277 -37.91 -17.85 52.60
C SER A 277 -37.58 -17.59 54.08
N GLY A 278 -36.91 -16.47 54.38
CA GLY A 278 -36.47 -16.11 55.72
C GLY A 278 -35.32 -16.97 56.25
N ALA A 279 -34.64 -17.70 55.37
CA ALA A 279 -33.48 -18.50 55.70
C ALA A 279 -32.35 -17.66 56.32
N ASP A 280 -31.59 -18.29 57.22
CA ASP A 280 -30.32 -17.73 57.67
C ASP A 280 -29.34 -17.69 56.49
N MET A 281 -28.93 -16.47 56.11
CA MET A 281 -28.05 -16.20 54.97
C MET A 281 -27.18 -14.98 55.26
N PRO A 282 -25.98 -14.88 54.65
CA PRO A 282 -25.05 -13.76 54.87
C PRO A 282 -25.68 -12.38 54.63
N ASP A 283 -26.64 -12.30 53.71
CA ASP A 283 -27.32 -11.06 53.32
C ASP A 283 -28.43 -10.65 54.31
N ARG A 284 -28.83 -11.53 55.24
CA ARG A 284 -29.96 -11.31 56.16
C ARG A 284 -29.82 -10.05 57.03
N PRO A 285 -28.66 -9.76 57.66
CA PRO A 285 -28.48 -8.54 58.43
C PRO A 285 -28.66 -7.27 57.58
N TYR A 286 -28.28 -7.32 56.30
CA TYR A 286 -28.42 -6.20 55.36
C TYR A 286 -29.88 -6.03 54.93
N ILE A 287 -30.59 -7.13 54.67
CA ILE A 287 -32.01 -7.13 54.34
C ILE A 287 -32.83 -6.53 55.49
N ASP A 288 -32.66 -7.07 56.70
CA ASP A 288 -33.44 -6.66 57.86
C ASP A 288 -33.20 -5.18 58.19
N PHE A 289 -31.95 -4.74 58.11
CA PHE A 289 -31.58 -3.33 58.31
C PHE A 289 -32.18 -2.42 57.23
N ALA A 290 -32.10 -2.80 55.95
CA ALA A 290 -32.64 -2.00 54.85
C ALA A 290 -34.17 -1.87 54.93
N VAL A 291 -34.87 -2.96 55.26
CA VAL A 291 -36.33 -2.97 55.45
C VAL A 291 -36.71 -2.10 56.65
N GLU A 292 -36.00 -2.21 57.78
CA GLU A 292 -36.25 -1.38 58.95
C GLU A 292 -35.97 0.11 58.67
N ALA A 293 -34.86 0.42 58.01
CA ALA A 293 -34.52 1.78 57.61
C ALA A 293 -35.58 2.37 56.66
N ALA A 294 -36.05 1.60 55.68
CA ALA A 294 -37.12 2.03 54.78
C ALA A 294 -38.44 2.27 55.54
N ALA A 295 -38.79 1.40 56.50
CA ALA A 295 -39.98 1.58 57.33
C ALA A 295 -39.89 2.84 58.22
N ARG A 296 -38.73 3.11 58.81
CA ARG A 296 -38.48 4.33 59.59
C ARG A 296 -38.52 5.59 58.72
N MET A 297 -37.99 5.52 57.50
CA MET A 297 -38.13 6.60 56.51
C MET A 297 -39.60 6.85 56.14
N SER A 298 -40.35 5.78 55.85
CA SER A 298 -41.79 5.84 55.60
C SER A 298 -42.56 6.50 56.74
N GLN A 299 -42.27 6.10 57.98
CA GLN A 299 -42.88 6.70 59.16
C GLN A 299 -42.49 8.17 59.32
N GLY A 300 -41.21 8.52 59.17
CA GLY A 300 -40.71 9.89 59.28
C GLY A 300 -41.34 10.82 58.24
N LEU A 301 -41.44 10.37 57.00
CA LEU A 301 -42.12 11.12 55.93
C LEU A 301 -43.63 11.23 56.20
N GLY A 302 -44.27 10.18 56.72
CA GLY A 302 -45.65 10.25 57.18
C GLY A 302 -45.86 11.30 58.26
N GLN A 303 -44.95 11.41 59.24
CA GLN A 303 -45.01 12.44 60.28
C GLN A 303 -44.77 13.86 59.74
N VAL A 304 -43.89 14.03 58.75
CA VAL A 304 -43.71 15.30 58.04
C VAL A 304 -45.01 15.75 57.37
N VAL A 305 -45.73 14.82 56.75
CA VAL A 305 -47.04 15.10 56.15
C VAL A 305 -48.09 15.41 57.21
N LEU A 306 -48.18 14.59 58.27
CA LEU A 306 -49.16 14.75 59.35
C LEU A 306 -48.99 16.06 60.14
N SER A 307 -47.74 16.48 60.36
CA SER A 307 -47.41 17.74 61.05
C SER A 307 -47.63 18.98 60.18
N GLY A 308 -47.90 18.82 58.88
CA GLY A 308 -48.04 19.92 57.92
C GLY A 308 -46.71 20.55 57.50
N ALA A 309 -45.57 19.98 57.86
CA ALA A 309 -44.25 20.47 57.47
C ALA A 309 -44.01 20.39 55.95
N LEU A 310 -44.64 19.42 55.28
CA LEU A 310 -44.72 19.35 53.81
C LEU A 310 -46.02 18.64 53.41
N SER A 311 -46.75 19.15 52.42
CA SER A 311 -47.96 18.46 51.96
C SER A 311 -47.60 17.17 51.19
N GLU A 312 -48.47 16.16 51.28
CA GLU A 312 -48.29 14.89 50.56
C GLU A 312 -48.18 15.09 49.05
N ALA A 313 -48.99 16.01 48.49
CA ALA A 313 -48.94 16.35 47.08
C ALA A 313 -47.58 16.92 46.64
N VAL A 314 -46.92 17.71 47.50
CA VAL A 314 -45.58 18.25 47.21
C VAL A 314 -44.51 17.17 47.39
N LEU A 315 -44.63 16.32 48.41
CA LEU A 315 -43.70 15.19 48.63
C LEU A 315 -43.69 14.20 47.45
N LEU A 316 -44.86 13.99 46.84
CA LEU A 316 -45.08 13.06 45.73
C LEU A 316 -45.06 13.74 44.35
N SER A 317 -44.71 15.03 44.27
CA SER A 317 -44.67 15.77 43.02
C SER A 317 -43.54 15.27 42.12
N ASP A 318 -43.80 15.15 40.82
CA ASP A 318 -42.77 14.90 39.82
C ASP A 318 -42.17 16.24 39.28
N THR A 319 -42.26 17.31 40.06
CA THR A 319 -41.78 18.65 39.68
C THR A 319 -40.43 18.93 40.34
N TYR A 320 -39.40 19.04 39.53
CA TYR A 320 -38.02 19.25 39.98
C TYR A 320 -37.49 20.59 39.44
N SER A 321 -36.70 21.30 40.24
CA SER A 321 -36.09 22.58 39.83
C SER A 321 -34.63 22.36 39.46
N PRO A 322 -34.19 22.70 38.22
CA PRO A 322 -32.80 22.55 37.82
C PRO A 322 -31.89 23.46 38.65
N VAL A 323 -30.67 22.99 38.89
CA VAL A 323 -29.59 23.79 39.48
C VAL A 323 -28.81 24.44 38.34
N GLU A 324 -28.93 25.76 38.20
CA GLU A 324 -28.26 26.49 37.13
C GLU A 324 -26.73 26.32 37.18
N GLY A 325 -26.11 26.15 36.02
CA GLY A 325 -24.66 26.01 35.88
C GLY A 325 -24.08 24.66 36.31
N SER A 326 -24.92 23.65 36.60
CA SER A 326 -24.46 22.30 36.93
C SER A 326 -24.10 21.45 35.70
N ASP A 327 -23.03 20.65 35.80
CA ASP A 327 -22.58 19.67 34.80
C ASP A 327 -21.96 18.43 35.47
N PRO A 328 -22.59 17.24 35.40
CA PRO A 328 -23.89 16.96 34.78
C PRO A 328 -25.05 17.70 35.46
N PRO A 329 -26.21 17.87 34.78
CA PRO A 329 -27.36 18.60 35.33
C PRO A 329 -27.85 18.03 36.66
N LEU A 330 -27.90 18.87 37.69
CA LEU A 330 -28.50 18.58 38.99
C LEU A 330 -29.88 19.21 39.11
N PHE A 331 -30.71 18.60 39.93
CA PHE A 331 -32.05 19.06 40.24
C PHE A 331 -32.29 19.07 41.74
N THR A 332 -33.23 19.90 42.18
CA THR A 332 -33.70 19.99 43.56
C THR A 332 -35.19 19.66 43.62
N HIS A 333 -35.62 19.18 44.77
CA HIS A 333 -37.02 18.89 45.07
C HIS A 333 -37.36 19.46 46.46
N PRO A 334 -38.57 20.01 46.70
CA PRO A 334 -38.92 20.60 48.00
C PRO A 334 -38.76 19.65 49.19
N ALA A 335 -38.93 18.34 48.97
CA ALA A 335 -38.74 17.32 50.00
C ALA A 335 -37.28 16.95 50.27
N MET A 336 -36.33 17.33 49.40
CA MET A 336 -34.95 16.81 49.38
C MET A 336 -34.22 17.06 50.70
N ALA A 337 -34.34 18.25 51.29
CA ALA A 337 -33.69 18.58 52.57
C ALA A 337 -34.25 17.75 53.75
N LEU A 338 -35.56 17.54 53.77
CA LEU A 338 -36.25 16.74 54.80
C LEU A 338 -35.88 15.26 54.66
N ILE A 339 -35.94 14.71 53.45
CA ILE A 339 -35.55 13.32 53.16
C ILE A 339 -34.07 13.11 53.51
N THR A 340 -33.21 14.05 53.16
CA THR A 340 -31.78 14.00 53.52
C THR A 340 -31.60 13.90 55.03
N THR A 341 -32.28 14.76 55.79
CA THR A 341 -32.21 14.77 57.26
C THR A 341 -32.67 13.44 57.86
N LEU A 342 -33.77 12.88 57.37
CA LEU A 342 -34.28 11.57 57.81
C LEU A 342 -33.34 10.42 57.40
N ALA A 343 -32.69 10.52 56.24
CA ALA A 343 -31.82 9.48 55.69
C ALA A 343 -30.44 9.40 56.40
N ARG A 344 -29.89 10.53 56.89
CA ARG A 344 -28.51 10.56 57.44
C ARG A 344 -28.28 9.56 58.58
N PRO A 345 -29.14 9.44 59.61
CA PRO A 345 -28.93 8.46 60.67
C PRO A 345 -28.84 7.01 60.15
N HIS A 346 -29.62 6.69 59.10
CA HIS A 346 -29.59 5.37 58.47
C HIS A 346 -28.31 5.14 57.68
N GLN A 347 -27.84 6.12 56.90
CA GLN A 347 -26.56 6.02 56.19
C GLN A 347 -25.38 5.83 57.16
N GLU A 348 -25.34 6.58 58.27
CA GLU A 348 -24.29 6.46 59.28
C GLU A 348 -24.35 5.13 60.04
N ALA A 349 -25.55 4.61 60.31
CA ALA A 349 -25.70 3.27 60.87
C ALA A 349 -25.23 2.18 59.88
N ALA A 350 -25.54 2.34 58.59
CA ALA A 350 -25.17 1.39 57.53
C ALA A 350 -23.65 1.21 57.37
N ARG A 351 -22.86 2.27 57.64
CA ARG A 351 -21.39 2.22 57.56
C ARG A 351 -20.74 1.16 58.47
N LYS A 352 -21.44 0.72 59.51
CA LYS A 352 -20.93 -0.30 60.44
C LYS A 352 -20.98 -1.71 59.87
N PHE A 353 -21.73 -1.92 58.78
CA PHE A 353 -21.81 -3.21 58.13
C PHE A 353 -20.52 -3.50 57.35
N ARG A 354 -20.06 -4.75 57.43
CA ARG A 354 -18.88 -5.19 56.69
C ARG A 354 -19.13 -5.09 55.18
N GLY A 355 -18.13 -4.66 54.43
CA GLY A 355 -18.24 -4.47 52.98
C GLY A 355 -19.27 -3.42 52.55
N PHE A 356 -19.75 -2.57 53.47
CA PHE A 356 -20.65 -1.48 53.12
C PHE A 356 -20.02 -0.61 52.02
N PHE A 357 -20.78 -0.41 50.95
CA PHE A 357 -20.31 0.35 49.80
C PHE A 357 -21.07 1.66 49.62
N GLY A 358 -22.38 1.67 49.89
CA GLY A 358 -23.16 2.90 49.87
C GLY A 358 -24.64 2.67 50.15
N MET A 359 -25.31 3.73 50.59
CA MET A 359 -26.76 3.77 50.74
C MET A 359 -27.31 5.03 50.06
N SER A 360 -28.24 4.86 49.12
CA SER A 360 -28.92 5.95 48.41
C SER A 360 -30.43 5.88 48.55
N PHE A 361 -31.07 7.02 48.33
CA PHE A 361 -32.51 7.16 48.33
C PHE A 361 -32.92 7.81 47.01
N THR A 362 -33.70 7.07 46.24
CA THR A 362 -34.07 7.45 44.87
C THR A 362 -35.58 7.34 44.72
N ASP A 363 -36.20 8.40 44.20
CA ASP A 363 -37.64 8.41 44.01
C ASP A 363 -38.08 7.56 42.81
N ARG A 364 -39.40 7.39 42.66
CA ARG A 364 -40.03 6.65 41.56
C ARG A 364 -39.75 7.19 40.14
N ARG A 365 -39.15 8.36 40.00
CA ARG A 365 -38.73 8.97 38.72
C ARG A 365 -37.23 8.90 38.49
N CYS A 366 -36.51 8.12 39.30
CA CYS A 366 -35.05 7.98 39.26
C CYS A 366 -34.29 9.22 39.75
N PHE A 367 -34.95 10.14 40.45
CA PHE A 367 -34.28 11.28 41.07
C PHE A 367 -33.54 10.82 42.33
N GLY A 368 -32.21 10.94 42.31
CA GLY A 368 -31.31 10.63 43.42
C GLY A 368 -31.39 11.67 44.53
N ALA A 369 -32.48 11.67 45.28
CA ALA A 369 -32.74 12.65 46.34
C ALA A 369 -31.64 12.69 47.41
N VAL A 370 -31.06 11.52 47.75
CA VAL A 370 -29.98 11.44 48.75
C VAL A 370 -28.90 10.48 48.26
N ALA A 371 -27.68 10.99 48.18
CA ALA A 371 -26.46 10.19 48.04
C ALA A 371 -25.68 10.15 49.36
N MET A 372 -24.64 9.32 49.43
CA MET A 372 -23.70 9.35 50.56
C MET A 372 -23.05 10.74 50.70
N PRO A 373 -22.69 11.21 51.91
CA PRO A 373 -22.06 12.52 52.11
C PRO A 373 -20.83 12.79 51.22
N GLU A 374 -19.93 11.82 51.12
CA GLU A 374 -18.74 11.82 50.25
C GLU A 374 -19.04 11.84 48.75
N ARG A 375 -20.31 11.62 48.39
CA ARG A 375 -20.86 11.66 47.03
C ARG A 375 -21.94 12.73 46.88
N SER A 376 -22.00 13.68 47.82
CA SER A 376 -22.90 14.84 47.81
C SER A 376 -22.09 16.13 47.87
N LEU A 377 -20.85 16.13 47.37
CA LEU A 377 -19.97 17.29 47.37
C LEU A 377 -20.41 18.31 46.30
N PRO A 378 -20.14 19.61 46.48
CA PRO A 378 -20.40 20.61 45.44
C PRO A 378 -19.65 20.28 44.15
N GLN A 379 -20.29 20.54 43.00
CA GLN A 379 -19.65 20.35 41.69
C GLN A 379 -18.47 21.30 41.50
N ARG A 380 -17.48 20.83 40.74
CA ARG A 380 -16.31 21.58 40.31
C ARG A 380 -16.50 22.00 38.84
N PRO A 381 -16.40 23.31 38.51
CA PRO A 381 -16.53 23.78 37.14
C PRO A 381 -15.53 23.08 36.20
N GLY A 382 -16.02 22.60 35.05
CA GLY A 382 -15.19 21.97 34.01
C GLY A 382 -14.67 20.55 34.33
N GLN A 383 -15.06 19.95 35.46
CA GLN A 383 -14.60 18.61 35.88
C GLN A 383 -15.73 17.58 35.89
N ARG A 384 -16.35 17.33 34.73
CA ARG A 384 -17.52 16.44 34.61
C ARG A 384 -17.31 15.04 35.19
N ALA A 385 -16.19 14.38 34.89
CA ALA A 385 -15.90 13.04 35.41
C ALA A 385 -15.80 13.02 36.95
N TRP A 386 -15.26 14.07 37.56
CA TRP A 386 -15.23 14.20 39.02
C TRP A 386 -16.65 14.43 39.58
N ASN A 387 -17.43 15.30 38.93
CA ASN A 387 -18.80 15.62 39.33
C ASN A 387 -19.72 14.39 39.27
N GLU A 388 -19.59 13.54 38.25
CA GLU A 388 -20.37 12.31 38.08
C GLU A 388 -20.16 11.29 39.21
N GLU A 389 -18.96 11.25 39.83
CA GLU A 389 -18.69 10.35 40.97
C GLU A 389 -18.98 11.01 42.32
N HIS A 390 -18.67 12.29 42.50
CA HIS A 390 -18.65 12.96 43.81
C HIS A 390 -19.82 13.91 44.09
N SER A 391 -20.62 14.29 43.08
CA SER A 391 -21.74 15.23 43.20
C SER A 391 -23.05 14.60 42.73
N ARG A 392 -23.48 13.54 43.43
CA ARG A 392 -24.58 12.66 42.99
C ARG A 392 -25.95 12.99 43.56
N ALA A 393 -26.01 13.76 44.66
CA ALA A 393 -27.29 14.21 45.21
C ALA A 393 -27.96 15.20 44.24
N GLY A 394 -29.18 14.88 43.82
CA GLY A 394 -29.92 15.66 42.84
C GLY A 394 -29.75 15.22 41.38
N LEU A 395 -28.98 14.16 41.10
CA LEU A 395 -28.88 13.58 39.75
C LEU A 395 -30.10 12.73 39.41
N PHE A 396 -30.49 12.73 38.13
CA PHE A 396 -31.32 11.66 37.57
C PHE A 396 -30.44 10.50 37.12
N PHE A 397 -30.75 9.31 37.63
CA PHE A 397 -30.04 8.09 37.22
C PHE A 397 -30.71 7.49 35.98
N HIS A 398 -30.11 7.71 34.81
CA HIS A 398 -30.62 7.23 33.51
C HIS A 398 -30.20 5.79 33.17
N PHE A 399 -29.96 4.95 34.19
CA PHE A 399 -29.63 3.54 33.99
C PHE A 399 -30.90 2.70 33.93
N LEU A 400 -30.97 1.76 32.97
CA LEU A 400 -32.13 0.88 32.80
C LEU A 400 -32.48 0.13 34.09
N ASP A 401 -31.45 -0.38 34.78
CA ASP A 401 -31.59 -1.05 36.06
C ASP A 401 -32.22 -0.14 37.11
N THR A 402 -31.73 1.09 37.29
CA THR A 402 -32.30 2.02 38.27
C THR A 402 -33.78 2.31 37.96
N ALA A 403 -34.14 2.48 36.68
CA ALA A 403 -35.52 2.71 36.26
C ALA A 403 -36.46 1.54 36.55
N GLN A 404 -35.96 0.31 36.61
CA GLN A 404 -36.71 -0.85 37.06
C GLN A 404 -36.76 -0.93 38.60
N GLN A 405 -35.63 -0.70 39.26
CA GLN A 405 -35.50 -0.81 40.71
C GLN A 405 -36.40 0.18 41.46
N VAL A 406 -36.49 1.44 41.00
CA VAL A 406 -37.32 2.47 41.67
C VAL A 406 -38.82 2.18 41.60
N LYS A 407 -39.26 1.20 40.80
CA LYS A 407 -40.66 0.76 40.70
C LYS A 407 -40.99 -0.41 41.64
N ILE A 408 -40.01 -0.90 42.39
CA ILE A 408 -40.21 -2.03 43.32
C ILE A 408 -41.05 -1.54 44.50
N THR A 409 -42.25 -2.14 44.64
CA THR A 409 -43.19 -1.90 45.75
C THR A 409 -43.23 -3.05 46.76
N LYS A 410 -42.49 -4.14 46.50
CA LYS A 410 -42.27 -5.21 47.48
C LYS A 410 -41.47 -4.66 48.68
N PRO A 411 -41.56 -5.30 49.87
CA PRO A 411 -40.81 -4.86 51.05
C PRO A 411 -39.31 -4.72 50.79
N PHE A 412 -38.73 -5.68 50.06
CA PHE A 412 -37.38 -5.59 49.55
C PHE A 412 -37.19 -6.40 48.25
N CYS A 413 -36.07 -6.16 47.58
CA CYS A 413 -35.50 -6.98 46.52
C CYS A 413 -33.99 -7.10 46.75
N LEU A 414 -33.43 -8.30 46.63
CA LEU A 414 -32.00 -8.57 46.72
C LEU A 414 -31.47 -8.88 45.31
N LYS A 415 -30.46 -8.14 44.86
CA LYS A 415 -29.84 -8.32 43.54
C LYS A 415 -28.32 -8.32 43.66
N ALA A 416 -27.66 -9.21 42.93
CA ALA A 416 -26.22 -9.10 42.66
C ALA A 416 -26.01 -8.32 41.36
N TYR A 417 -25.08 -7.37 41.35
CA TYR A 417 -24.82 -6.55 40.17
C TYR A 417 -23.35 -6.15 40.04
N ARG A 418 -22.96 -5.91 38.79
CA ARG A 418 -21.62 -5.45 38.40
C ARG A 418 -21.62 -3.93 38.35
N ARG A 419 -20.78 -3.27 39.15
CA ARG A 419 -20.59 -1.82 39.08
C ARG A 419 -19.24 -1.48 38.44
N PRO A 420 -19.22 -0.82 37.27
CA PRO A 420 -18.02 -0.19 36.75
C PRO A 420 -17.52 0.91 37.69
N LEU A 421 -16.21 0.93 37.92
CA LEU A 421 -15.50 1.99 38.63
C LEU A 421 -14.95 3.01 37.62
N ALA A 422 -14.69 4.23 38.09
CA ALA A 422 -14.24 5.34 37.25
C ALA A 422 -12.82 5.12 36.66
N ASP A 423 -12.04 4.21 37.23
CA ASP A 423 -10.68 3.84 36.79
C ASP A 423 -10.67 2.69 35.75
N GLY A 424 -11.85 2.24 35.31
CA GLY A 424 -12.00 1.09 34.41
C GLY A 424 -12.02 -0.27 35.12
N GLY A 425 -11.84 -0.28 36.45
CA GLY A 425 -12.05 -1.46 37.28
C GLY A 425 -13.53 -1.81 37.43
N VAL A 426 -13.81 -2.96 38.02
CA VAL A 426 -15.16 -3.40 38.30
C VAL A 426 -15.22 -3.93 39.72
N VAL A 427 -16.26 -3.50 40.44
CA VAL A 427 -16.61 -4.06 41.74
C VAL A 427 -17.92 -4.82 41.63
N LEU A 428 -17.94 -5.99 42.26
CA LEU A 428 -19.11 -6.85 42.34
C LEU A 428 -19.79 -6.57 43.67
N LEU A 429 -21.07 -6.24 43.60
CA LEU A 429 -21.85 -5.79 44.75
C LEU A 429 -23.15 -6.56 44.82
N LYS A 430 -23.62 -6.75 46.04
CA LYS A 430 -25.02 -7.06 46.32
C LYS A 430 -25.74 -5.79 46.73
N GLN A 431 -27.02 -5.74 46.42
CA GLN A 431 -27.87 -4.60 46.71
C GLN A 431 -29.18 -5.06 47.29
N VAL A 432 -29.53 -4.53 48.45
CA VAL A 432 -30.91 -4.59 48.96
C VAL A 432 -31.63 -3.32 48.55
N ILE A 433 -32.75 -3.48 47.87
CA ILE A 433 -33.63 -2.40 47.42
C ILE A 433 -34.92 -2.50 48.23
N ALA A 434 -35.19 -1.54 49.10
CA ALA A 434 -36.37 -1.54 49.97
C ALA A 434 -37.33 -0.39 49.62
N SER A 435 -38.63 -0.69 49.54
CA SER A 435 -39.66 0.28 49.15
C SER A 435 -39.99 1.25 50.29
N ILE A 436 -40.04 2.55 49.96
CA ILE A 436 -40.47 3.61 50.87
C ILE A 436 -41.83 4.11 50.42
N ASN A 437 -42.82 3.90 51.27
CA ASN A 437 -44.20 4.31 51.05
C ASN A 437 -44.61 5.40 52.05
N VAL A 438 -45.46 6.33 51.62
CA VAL A 438 -46.02 7.39 52.48
C VAL A 438 -47.53 7.36 52.28
N ASN A 439 -48.29 7.16 53.36
CA ASN A 439 -49.76 7.04 53.33
C ASN A 439 -50.31 6.04 52.29
N GLY A 440 -49.54 4.97 52.00
CA GLY A 440 -49.90 3.96 50.99
C GLY A 440 -49.47 4.29 49.56
N ALA A 441 -48.91 5.47 49.30
CA ALA A 441 -48.32 5.84 48.03
C ALA A 441 -46.80 5.56 48.00
N HIS A 442 -46.32 4.92 46.92
CA HIS A 442 -44.90 4.64 46.72
C HIS A 442 -44.14 5.93 46.38
N TRP A 443 -43.23 6.37 47.25
CA TRP A 443 -42.37 7.52 47.01
C TRP A 443 -41.16 7.11 46.17
N GLY A 444 -40.52 6.00 46.55
CA GLY A 444 -39.23 5.60 46.00
C GLY A 444 -38.64 4.43 46.75
N VAL A 445 -37.33 4.26 46.60
CA VAL A 445 -36.59 3.14 47.19
C VAL A 445 -35.38 3.62 47.97
N LEU A 446 -35.07 2.89 49.03
CA LEU A 446 -33.75 2.83 49.64
C LEU A 446 -32.95 1.75 48.89
N GLN A 447 -31.71 2.07 48.56
CA GLN A 447 -30.76 1.18 47.91
C GLN A 447 -29.53 1.04 48.80
N LEU A 448 -29.31 -0.14 49.38
CA LEU A 448 -28.14 -0.47 50.20
C LEU A 448 -27.23 -1.41 49.42
N ALA A 449 -26.07 -0.92 49.00
CA ALA A 449 -25.06 -1.70 48.29
C ALA A 449 -23.90 -2.10 49.22
N TYR A 450 -23.42 -3.33 49.06
CA TYR A 450 -22.31 -3.90 49.83
C TYR A 450 -21.58 -4.96 49.02
N GLU A 451 -20.31 -5.20 49.35
CA GLU A 451 -19.52 -6.30 48.82
C GLU A 451 -20.08 -7.64 49.31
N ASP A 452 -19.94 -8.69 48.50
CA ASP A 452 -20.35 -10.03 48.93
C ASP A 452 -19.60 -10.46 50.20
N GLN A 453 -20.30 -11.06 51.16
CA GLN A 453 -19.79 -11.32 52.51
C GLN A 453 -19.43 -12.78 52.79
N GLY A 454 -19.60 -13.65 51.82
CA GLY A 454 -19.36 -15.07 52.02
C GLY A 454 -20.25 -15.87 51.14
#